data_AF-A0A0R2S013-F1
#
_entry.id   AF-A0A0R2S013-F1
#
_cell.length_a   1.000
_cell.length_b   1.000
_cell.length_c   1.000
_cell.angle_alpha   90.00
_cell.angle_beta   90.00
_cell.angle_gamma   90.00
#
_symmetry.space_group_name_H-M   'P 1'
#
loop_
_entity.id
_entity.type
_entity.pdbx_description
1 polymer ?
#
loop_
_entity_poly.entity_id
_entity_poly.type
_entity_poly.pdbx_seq_one_letter_code
_entity_poly.pdbx_strand_id
1 'polypeptide(L)' 'MQFDFIIVSDKVKINLENITCKQLIIDSSVSYYASEQIKKECLKWDIPFYNVSTEGAYLFENTIKF' A
#
# COMPACT_ATOMS: atom_id res chain seq x y z
N MET A 1 5.37 -3.87 14.28
CA MET A 1 4.05 -4.52 14.15
C MET A 1 4.02 -5.15 12.77
N GLN A 2 3.68 -6.44 12.67
CA GLN A 2 3.77 -7.16 11.40
C GLN A 2 2.38 -7.27 10.78
N PHE A 3 2.25 -6.78 9.56
CA PHE A 3 1.01 -6.86 8.77
C PHE A 3 1.30 -7.60 7.48
N ASP A 4 0.35 -8.37 6.95
CA ASP A 4 0.51 -8.88 5.58
C ASP A 4 0.29 -7.74 4.58
N PHE A 5 -0.80 -6.98 4.75
CA PHE A 5 -1.20 -5.92 3.84
C PHE A 5 -1.58 -4.65 4.59
N ILE A 6 -1.28 -3.49 4.01
CA ILE A 6 -1.67 -2.18 4.53
C ILE A 6 -2.36 -1.42 3.42
N ILE A 7 -3.59 -0.97 3.67
CA ILE A 7 -4.38 -0.20 2.70
C ILE A 7 -4.40 1.26 3.13
N VAL A 8 -3.97 2.15 2.24
CA VAL A 8 -3.84 3.58 2.49
C VAL A 8 -4.93 4.32 1.75
N SER A 9 -5.76 5.07 2.48
CA SER A 9 -6.76 5.98 1.91
C SER A 9 -6.40 7.44 2.22
N ASP A 10 -6.99 8.38 1.46
CA ASP A 10 -6.59 9.80 1.34
C ASP A 10 -6.36 10.56 2.66
N LYS A 11 -6.96 10.11 3.78
CA LYS A 11 -6.94 10.85 5.05
C LYS A 11 -5.77 10.51 5.98
N VAL A 12 -4.88 9.58 5.62
CA VAL A 12 -3.89 9.04 6.56
C VAL A 12 -2.48 9.55 6.26
N LYS A 13 -1.85 10.17 7.26
CA LYS A 13 -0.39 10.34 7.29
C LYS A 13 0.22 9.04 7.82
N ILE A 14 0.94 8.32 6.96
CA ILE A 14 1.58 7.06 7.34
C ILE A 14 3.06 7.31 7.63
N ASN A 15 3.53 6.81 8.76
CA ASN A 15 4.95 6.65 9.04
C ASN A 15 5.32 5.18 8.80
N LEU A 16 6.12 4.92 7.76
CA LEU A 16 6.57 3.57 7.38
C LEU A 16 7.87 3.13 8.10
N GLU A 17 8.49 4.01 8.90
CA GLU A 17 9.83 3.84 9.50
C GLU A 17 9.98 2.61 10.41
N ASN A 18 8.90 1.95 10.83
CA ASN A 18 8.96 0.73 11.65
C ASN A 18 7.87 -0.30 11.27
N ILE A 19 7.40 -0.23 10.03
CA ILE A 19 6.35 -1.09 9.51
C ILE A 19 6.98 -2.17 8.63
N THR A 20 6.68 -3.42 8.93
CA THR A 20 6.98 -4.55 8.04
C THR A 20 5.67 -5.07 7.47
N CYS A 21 5.57 -5.07 6.15
CA CYS A 21 4.44 -5.67 5.43
C CYS A 21 4.84 -6.36 4.13
N LYS A 22 4.02 -7.32 3.67
CA LYS A 22 4.25 -7.98 2.37
C LYS A 22 3.92 -7.05 1.22
N GLN A 23 2.89 -6.22 1.36
CA GLN A 23 2.52 -5.25 0.34
C GLN A 23 1.69 -4.09 0.91
N LEU A 24 1.97 -2.86 0.45
CA LEU A 24 1.18 -1.67 0.71
C LEU A 24 0.30 -1.34 -0.50
N ILE A 25 -0.99 -1.13 -0.29
CA ILE A 25 -1.97 -0.84 -1.34
C ILE A 25 -2.42 0.61 -1.18
N ILE A 26 -2.18 1.40 -2.21
CA ILE A 26 -2.63 2.79 -2.30
C ILE A 26 -4.02 2.76 -2.93
N ASP A 27 -5.03 3.12 -2.14
CA ASP A 27 -6.41 3.19 -2.61
C ASP A 27 -6.58 4.31 -3.64
N SER A 28 -7.57 4.13 -4.51
CA SER A 28 -7.89 5.10 -5.57
C SER A 28 -8.32 6.49 -5.07
N SER A 29 -8.78 6.59 -3.81
CA SER A 29 -9.12 7.86 -3.19
C SER A 29 -7.91 8.77 -2.95
N VAL A 30 -6.70 8.22 -2.90
CA VAL A 30 -5.48 8.98 -2.60
C VAL A 30 -5.12 9.87 -3.79
N SER A 31 -4.99 11.18 -3.53
CA SER A 31 -4.57 12.13 -4.58
C SER A 31 -3.23 11.76 -5.22
N TYR A 32 -3.04 12.13 -6.50
CA TYR A 32 -1.80 11.84 -7.24
C TYR A 32 -0.54 12.26 -6.47
N TYR A 33 -0.50 13.49 -5.96
CA TYR A 33 0.66 13.99 -5.23
C TYR A 33 0.92 13.19 -3.95
N ALA A 34 -0.11 12.86 -3.18
CA ALA A 34 0.03 12.03 -1.99
C ALA A 34 0.51 10.62 -2.35
N SER A 35 -0.01 10.03 -3.44
CA SER A 35 0.43 8.71 -3.92
C SER A 35 1.92 8.71 -4.26
N GLU A 36 2.43 9.76 -4.91
CA GLU A 36 3.86 9.88 -5.26
C GLU A 36 4.75 10.04 -4.01
N GLN A 37 4.28 10.72 -2.97
CA GLN A 37 4.99 10.78 -1.68
C GLN A 37 5.04 9.41 -1.00
N ILE A 38 3.91 8.67 -0.99
CA ILE A 38 3.85 7.32 -0.42
C ILE A 38 4.78 6.37 -1.17
N LYS A 39 4.81 6.43 -2.51
CA LYS A 39 5.73 5.61 -3.33
C LYS A 39 7.19 5.88 -2.97
N LYS A 40 7.59 7.14 -2.79
CA LYS A 40 8.96 7.50 -2.39
C LYS A 40 9.34 6.90 -1.05
N GLU A 41 8.46 6.96 -0.06
CA GLU A 41 8.71 6.33 1.24
C GLU A 41 8.74 4.79 1.12
N CYS A 42 7.84 4.18 0.34
CA CYS A 42 7.88 2.73 0.11
C CYS A 42 9.21 2.29 -0.51
N LEU A 43 9.71 3.01 -1.52
CA LEU A 43 11.02 2.73 -2.14
C LEU A 43 12.18 2.92 -1.17
N LYS A 44 12.14 3.95 -0.32
CA LYS A 44 13.16 4.23 0.69
C LYS A 44 13.28 3.10 1.73
N TRP A 45 12.15 2.49 2.09
CA TRP A 45 12.07 1.45 3.11
C TRP A 45 11.99 0.03 2.53
N ASP A 46 12.18 -0.13 1.22
CA ASP A 46 12.08 -1.41 0.48
C ASP A 46 10.75 -2.14 0.71
N ILE A 47 9.64 -1.38 0.73
CA ILE A 47 8.29 -1.90 0.91
C ILE A 47 7.63 -2.09 -0.46
N PRO A 48 7.20 -3.32 -0.82
CA PRO A 48 6.42 -3.54 -2.03
C PRO A 48 5.10 -2.77 -1.98
N PHE A 49 4.72 -2.12 -3.08
CA PHE A 49 3.48 -1.35 -3.15
C PHE A 49 2.67 -1.65 -4.41
N TYR A 50 1.38 -1.33 -4.37
CA TYR A 50 0.43 -1.40 -5.48
C TYR A 50 -0.46 -0.17 -5.48
N ASN A 51 -0.67 0.45 -6.63
CA ASN A 51 -1.45 1.67 -6.79
C ASN A 51 -2.71 1.42 -7.61
N VAL A 52 -3.85 1.36 -6.91
CA VAL A 52 -5.16 1.05 -7.52
C VAL A 52 -5.53 2.05 -8.62
N SER A 53 -5.13 3.32 -8.47
CA SER A 53 -5.40 4.36 -9.48
C SER A 53 -4.72 4.11 -10.83
N THR A 54 -3.58 3.41 -10.85
CA THR A 54 -2.80 3.18 -12.09
C THR A 54 -2.82 1.73 -12.55
N GLU A 55 -2.96 0.79 -11.62
CA GLU A 55 -2.86 -0.64 -11.89
C GLU A 55 -4.22 -1.35 -11.93
N GLY A 56 -5.29 -0.66 -11.49
CA GLY A 56 -6.65 -1.19 -11.46
C GLY A 56 -7.02 -1.81 -10.11
N ALA A 57 -8.12 -2.58 -10.10
CA ALA A 57 -8.64 -3.16 -8.88
C ALA A 57 -7.69 -4.22 -8.29
N TYR A 58 -7.38 -4.10 -7.00
CA TYR A 58 -6.60 -5.10 -6.28
C TYR A 58 -7.49 -6.29 -5.89
N LEU A 59 -7.16 -7.49 -6.39
CA LEU A 59 -7.89 -8.72 -6.10
C LEU A 59 -7.13 -9.55 -5.06
N PHE A 60 -7.80 -9.82 -3.94
CA PHE A 60 -7.28 -10.72 -2.92
C PHE A 60 -7.73 -12.16 -3.22
N GLU A 61 -6.81 -13.00 -3.70
CA GLU A 61 -7.09 -14.43 -3.82
C GLU A 61 -6.99 -15.10 -2.44
N ASN A 62 -8.14 -15.35 -1.83
CA ASN A 62 -8.20 -16.27 -0.69
C ASN A 62 -7.95 -17.69 -1.20
N THR A 63 -6.77 -18.25 -0.91
CA THR A 63 -6.54 -19.68 -1.11
C THR A 63 -7.29 -20.46 -0.04
N ILE A 64 -8.59 -20.71 -0.24
CA ILE A 64 -9.31 -21.71 0.56
C ILE A 64 -8.79 -23.07 0.10
N LYS A 65 -7.87 -23.66 0.87
CA LYS A 65 -7.46 -25.06 0.67
C LYS A 65 -8.54 -25.96 1.25
N PHE A 66 -9.24 -26.70 0.39
CA PHE A 66 -10.11 -27.82 0.77
C PHE A 66 -9.27 -29.08 1.05
#